data_AF-A0A537IFJ7-F1
#
_entry.id   AF-A0A537IFJ7-F1
#
_cell.length_a   1.000
_cell.length_b   1.000
_cell.length_c   1.000
_cell.angle_alpha   90.00
_cell.angle_beta   90.00
_cell.angle_gamma   90.00
#
_symmetry.space_group_name_H-M   'P 1'
#
loop_
_entity.id
_entity.type
_entity.pdbx_description
1 polymer ?
#
loop_
_entity_poly.entity_id
_entity_poly.type
_entity_poly.pdbx_seq_one_letter_code
_entity_poly.pdbx_strand_id
1 'polypeptide(L)' 'MRAALVSTFQDTVSYCFKSTLETMGSSVRDVVYDHLLRKGIPESEIPAQFDDVVKVLNESFG' A
#
# COMPACT_ATOMS: atom_id res chain seq x y z
N MET A 1 -21.08 12.84 -4.23
CA MET A 1 -20.29 12.44 -5.43
C MET A 1 -18.79 12.46 -5.18
N ARG A 2 -18.19 13.59 -4.76
CA ARG A 2 -16.74 13.66 -4.46
C ARG A 2 -16.27 12.58 -3.47
N ALA A 3 -17.02 12.34 -2.39
CA ALA A 3 -16.71 11.29 -1.42
C ALA A 3 -16.77 9.87 -2.00
N ALA A 4 -17.72 9.60 -2.90
CA ALA A 4 -17.84 8.28 -3.54
C ALA A 4 -16.65 8.01 -4.47
N LEU A 5 -16.22 9.01 -5.25
CA LEU A 5 -15.04 8.90 -6.10
C LEU A 5 -13.75 8.69 -5.30
N VAL A 6 -13.59 9.42 -4.18
CA VAL A 6 -12.43 9.24 -3.29
C VAL A 6 -12.42 7.84 -2.68
N SER A 7 -13.56 7.35 -2.17
CA SER A 7 -13.67 5.97 -1.66
C SER A 7 -13.31 4.95 -2.74
N THR A 8 -13.91 5.04 -3.93
CA THR A 8 -13.61 4.12 -5.03
C THR A 8 -12.15 4.15 -5.42
N PHE A 9 -11.51 5.32 -5.44
CA PHE A 9 -10.09 5.45 -5.69
C PHE A 9 -9.26 4.74 -4.61
N GLN A 10 -9.54 5.01 -3.33
CA GLN A 10 -8.83 4.39 -2.22
C GLN A 10 -9.00 2.86 -2.20
N ASP A 11 -10.22 2.36 -2.44
CA ASP A 11 -10.51 0.93 -2.54
C ASP A 11 -9.74 0.28 -3.70
N THR A 12 -9.66 0.98 -4.84
CA THR A 12 -8.91 0.50 -6.02
C THR A 12 -7.42 0.42 -5.72
N VAL A 13 -6.84 1.44 -5.09
CA VAL A 13 -5.41 1.45 -4.72
C VAL A 13 -5.12 0.30 -3.76
N SER A 14 -5.92 0.14 -2.71
CA SER A 14 -5.78 -0.96 -1.74
C SER A 14 -5.85 -2.33 -2.40
N TYR A 15 -6.83 -2.53 -3.28
CA TYR A 15 -6.99 -3.79 -4.01
C TYR A 15 -5.79 -4.08 -4.92
N CYS A 16 -5.39 -3.12 -5.74
CA CYS A 16 -4.27 -3.29 -6.66
C CYS A 16 -2.95 -3.54 -5.92
N PHE A 17 -2.69 -2.81 -4.83
CA PHE A 17 -1.49 -2.97 -4.03
C PHE A 17 -1.42 -4.38 -3.44
N LYS A 18 -2.50 -4.82 -2.77
CA LYS A 18 -2.60 -6.16 -2.19
C LYS A 18 -2.47 -7.26 -3.24
N SER A 19 -3.24 -7.19 -4.33
CA SER A 19 -3.25 -8.22 -5.37
C SER A 19 -1.90 -8.35 -6.08
N THR A 20 -1.19 -7.23 -6.28
CA THR A 20 0.17 -7.24 -6.84
C THR A 20 1.14 -7.96 -5.90
N LEU A 21 1.14 -7.61 -4.61
CA LEU A 21 2.01 -8.26 -3.62
C LEU A 21 1.69 -9.75 -3.45
N GLU A 22 0.42 -10.14 -3.50
CA GLU A 22 0.01 -11.55 -3.47
C GLU A 22 0.55 -12.32 -4.69
N THR A 23 0.58 -11.70 -5.87
CA THR A 23 1.17 -12.29 -7.09
C THR A 23 2.68 -12.49 -6.97
N MET A 24 3.37 -11.64 -6.20
CA MET A 24 4.80 -11.77 -5.90
C MET A 24 5.10 -12.85 -4.85
N GLY A 25 4.07 -13.36 -4.16
CA GLY A 25 4.16 -14.40 -3.14
C GLY A 25 3.94 -13.88 -1.72
N SER A 26 3.32 -14.71 -0.87
CA SER A 26 2.93 -14.33 0.50
C SER A 26 4.10 -13.82 1.34
N SER A 27 5.29 -14.40 1.20
CA SER A 27 6.48 -13.94 1.93
C SER A 27 6.90 -12.51 1.55
N VAL A 28 6.79 -12.15 0.27
CA VAL A 28 7.11 -10.78 -0.20
C VAL A 28 6.08 -9.80 0.34
N ARG A 29 4.79 -10.15 0.24
CA ARG A 29 3.69 -9.37 0.81
C ARG A 29 3.91 -9.07 2.29
N ASP A 30 4.20 -10.11 3.09
CA ASP A 30 4.35 -9.97 4.53
C ASP A 30 5.56 -9.08 4.86
N VAL A 31 6.69 -9.22 4.15
CA VAL A 31 7.87 -8.35 4.32
C VAL A 31 7.55 -6.89 3.99
N VAL A 32 6.82 -6.63 2.91
CA VAL A 32 6.45 -5.26 2.52
C VAL A 32 5.53 -4.62 3.55
N TYR A 33 4.49 -5.34 4.00
CA TYR A 33 3.58 -4.81 5.02
C TYR A 33 4.26 -4.60 6.37
N ASP A 34 5.10 -5.53 6.81
CA ASP A 34 5.90 -5.36 8.03
C ASP A 34 6.80 -4.13 7.93
N HIS A 35 7.39 -3.89 6.77
CA HIS A 35 8.27 -2.74 6.56
C HIS A 35 7.50 -1.42 6.62
N LEU A 36 6.37 -1.32 5.92
CA LEU A 36 5.49 -0.15 5.95
C LEU A 36 4.98 0.13 7.37
N LEU A 37 4.57 -0.92 8.09
CA LEU A 37 4.12 -0.80 9.47
C LEU A 37 5.21 -0.25 10.39
N ARG A 38 6.45 -0.73 10.25
CA ARG A 38 7.62 -0.22 11.01
C ARG A 38 7.94 1.24 10.71
N LYS A 39 7.54 1.74 9.54
CA LYS A 39 7.64 3.15 9.14
C LYS A 39 6.41 3.98 9.53
N GLY A 40 5.44 3.38 10.21
CA GLY A 40 4.23 4.06 10.70
C GLY A 40 3.07 4.09 9.70
N ILE A 41 3.13 3.28 8.63
CA ILE A 41 2.09 3.21 7.61
C ILE A 41 1.35 1.86 7.75
N PRO A 42 0.24 1.81 8.49
CA PRO A 42 -0.58 0.59 8.54
C PRO A 42 -1.29 0.35 7.20
N GLU A 43 -1.68 -0.90 6.93
CA GLU A 43 -2.30 -1.29 5.65
C GLU A 43 -3.53 -0.44 5.29
N SER A 44 -4.33 -0.05 6.28
CA SER A 44 -5.52 0.79 6.08
C SER A 44 -5.21 2.20 5.58
N GLU A 45 -4.01 2.72 5.83
CA GLU A 45 -3.60 4.08 5.49
C GLU A 45 -2.79 4.16 4.18
N ILE A 46 -2.38 3.01 3.62
CA ILE A 46 -1.68 2.92 2.33
C ILE A 46 -2.37 3.76 1.22
N PRO A 47 -3.69 3.66 0.99
CA PRO A 47 -4.32 4.45 -0.08
C PRO A 47 -4.39 5.95 0.23
N ALA A 48 -4.26 6.36 1.49
CA ALA A 48 -4.26 7.77 1.90
C ALA A 48 -2.86 8.40 1.89
N GLN A 49 -1.81 7.58 2.08
CA GLN A 49 -0.40 8.00 2.18
C GLN A 49 0.43 7.51 0.98
N PHE A 50 -0.13 7.59 -0.23
CA PHE A 50 0.48 6.99 -1.43
C PHE A 50 1.92 7.46 -1.68
N ASP A 51 2.17 8.77 -1.58
CA ASP A 51 3.51 9.32 -1.83
C ASP A 51 4.53 8.84 -0.78
N ASP A 52 4.13 8.74 0.49
CA ASP A 52 4.98 8.24 1.57
C ASP A 52 5.26 6.74 1.41
N VAL A 53 4.26 5.96 0.98
CA VAL A 53 4.44 4.54 0.64
C VAL A 53 5.46 4.38 -0.49
N VAL A 54 5.31 5.14 -1.60
CA VAL A 54 6.25 5.10 -2.72
C VAL A 54 7.66 5.45 -2.27
N LYS A 55 7.81 6.49 -1.44
CA LYS A 55 9.09 6.89 -0.87
C LYS A 55 9.71 5.77 -0.04
N VAL A 56 8.96 5.17 0.89
CA VAL A 56 9.45 4.07 1.75
C VAL A 56 9.86 2.86 0.92
N LEU A 57 9.07 2.50 -0.10
CA LEU A 57 9.39 1.37 -0.97
C LEU A 57 10.66 1.63 -1.78
N ASN A 58 10.82 2.82 -2.36
CA ASN A 58 12.01 3.20 -3.12
C ASN A 58 13.27 3.23 -2.23
N GLU A 59 13.18 3.83 -1.03
CA GLU A 59 14.29 3.84 -0.06
C GLU A 59 14.72 2.44 0.39
N SER A 60 13.79 1.47 0.37
CA SER A 60 14.02 0.12 0.88
C SER A 60 14.38 -0.90 -0.20
N PHE A 61 13.85 -0.72 -1.40
CA PHE A 61 13.87 -1.73 -2.46
C PHE A 61 14.37 -1.22 -3.83
N GLY A 62 14.59 0.10 -4.00
CA GLY A 62 15.24 0.70 -5.18
C GLY A 62 14.32 1.45 -6.14
#